data_AF-A0A0F8WMH1-F1
#
_entry.id   AF-A0A0F8WMH1-F1
#
_cell.length_a   1.000
_cell.length_b   1.000
_cell.length_c   1.000
_cell.angle_alpha   90.00
_cell.angle_beta   90.00
_cell.angle_gamma   90.00
#
_symmetry.space_group_name_H-M   'P 1'
#
loop_
_entity.id
_entity.type
_entity.pdbx_description
1 polymer ?
#
loop_
_entity_poly.entity_id
_entity_poly.type
_entity_poly.pdbx_seq_one_letter_code
_entity_poly.pdbx_strand_id
1 'polypeptide(L)' 'MRIKFCPKCGDTDLIMVAGAEIGVWRCKVCNFESSIFPEKEIDLKKANKKKK' A
#
# COMPACT_ATOMS: atom_id res chain seq x y z
N MET A 1 -1.81 6.11 -11.28
CA MET A 1 -0.69 5.82 -10.35
C MET A 1 -1.00 4.47 -9.70
N ARG A 2 -0.06 3.52 -9.68
CA ARG A 2 -0.25 2.24 -9.01
C ARG A 2 0.03 2.42 -7.52
N ILE A 3 -0.95 2.11 -6.68
CA ILE A 3 -0.76 2.13 -5.22
C ILE A 3 -0.64 0.69 -4.72
N LYS A 4 0.31 0.44 -3.82
CA LYS A 4 0.38 -0.80 -3.07
C LYS A 4 -0.64 -0.73 -1.94
N PHE A 5 -1.39 -1.80 -1.73
CA PHE A 5 -2.35 -1.89 -0.64
C PHE A 5 -2.20 -3.24 0.06
N CYS A 6 -2.52 -3.27 1.34
CA CYS A 6 -2.46 -4.47 2.15
C CYS A 6 -3.54 -5.45 1.69
N PRO A 7 -3.20 -6.71 1.33
CA PRO A 7 -4.19 -7.70 0.91
C PRO A 7 -5.10 -8.15 2.05
N LYS A 8 -4.67 -7.95 3.31
CA LYS A 8 -5.43 -8.34 4.51
C LYS A 8 -6.52 -7.33 4.89
N CYS A 9 -6.20 -6.03 4.87
CA CYS A 9 -7.12 -4.99 5.33
C CYS A 9 -7.51 -3.95 4.27
N GLY A 10 -6.91 -4.01 3.07
CA GLY A 10 -7.15 -3.03 2.01
C GLY A 10 -6.47 -1.68 2.20
N ASP A 11 -5.74 -1.51 3.31
CA ASP A 11 -5.14 -0.23 3.67
C ASP A 11 -3.88 0.07 2.85
N THR A 12 -3.65 1.32 2.51
CA THR A 12 -2.49 1.77 1.71
C THR A 12 -1.33 2.27 2.57
N ASP A 13 -1.50 2.33 3.90
CA ASP A 13 -0.46 2.77 4.84
C ASP A 13 0.52 1.61 5.13
N LEU A 14 1.52 1.51 4.25
CA LEU A 14 2.59 0.52 4.30
C LEU A 14 3.91 1.19 4.68
N ILE A 15 4.66 0.56 5.57
CA ILE A 15 6.04 0.93 5.89
C ILE A 15 7.01 -0.12 5.38
N MET A 16 8.19 0.34 4.94
CA MET A 16 9.28 -0.58 4.63
C MET A 16 10.03 -0.89 5.93
N VAL A 17 10.16 -2.18 6.27
CA VAL A 17 10.78 -2.62 7.53
C VAL A 17 12.20 -3.16 7.34
N ALA A 18 12.66 -3.21 6.07
CA ALA A 18 13.98 -3.66 5.63
C ALA A 18 14.24 -5.17 5.82
N GLY A 19 14.65 -5.83 4.74
CA GLY A 19 15.05 -7.24 4.73
C GLY A 19 16.12 -7.47 3.66
N ALA A 20 17.36 -7.10 3.97
CA ALA A 20 18.51 -7.28 3.07
C ALA A 20 18.24 -6.75 1.64
N GLU A 21 18.44 -7.56 0.60
CA GLU A 21 18.34 -7.18 -0.82
C GLU A 21 16.89 -7.02 -1.32
N ILE A 22 15.90 -7.51 -0.57
CA ILE A 22 14.48 -7.48 -0.93
C ILE A 22 13.72 -6.66 0.11
N GLY A 23 13.27 -5.45 -0.27
CA GLY A 23 12.51 -4.58 0.64
C GLY A 23 11.22 -5.24 1.13
N VAL A 24 11.19 -5.63 2.41
CA VAL A 24 9.99 -6.13 3.08
C VAL A 24 9.10 -4.96 3.49
N TRP A 25 7.81 -5.07 3.18
CA TRP A 25 6.80 -4.08 3.52
C TRP A 25 5.89 -4.61 4.63
N ARG A 26 5.45 -3.73 5.53
CA ARG A 26 4.52 -4.05 6.59
C ARG A 26 3.39 -3.03 6.62
N CYS A 27 2.17 -3.52 6.71
CA CYS A 27 1.01 -2.67 6.92
C CYS A 27 0.97 -2.18 8.36
N LYS A 28 0.84 -0.86 8.57
CA LYS A 28 0.72 -0.28 9.91
C LYS A 28 -0.59 -0.62 10.61
N VAL A 29 -1.64 -0.90 9.85
CA VAL A 29 -2.99 -1.13 10.40
C VAL A 29 -3.15 -2.54 10.94
N CYS A 30 -2.84 -3.55 10.13
CA CYS A 30 -3.02 -4.96 10.51
C CYS A 30 -1.72 -5.68 10.85
N ASN A 31 -0.57 -4.99 10.83
CA ASN A 31 0.77 -5.56 11.04
C ASN A 31 1.15 -6.69 10.06
N PHE A 32 0.43 -6.83 8.95
CA PHE A 32 0.77 -7.81 7.91
C PHE A 32 2.09 -7.44 7.23
N GLU A 33 3.03 -8.37 7.20
CA GLU A 33 4.36 -8.21 6.63
C GLU A 33 4.54 -9.12 5.42
N SER A 34 5.00 -8.57 4.30
CA SER A 34 5.24 -9.31 3.06
C SER A 34 6.20 -8.54 2.14
N SER A 35 6.98 -9.26 1.34
CA SER A 35 7.80 -8.63 0.29
C SER A 35 6.98 -8.30 -0.97
N ILE A 36 5.79 -8.88 -1.10
CA ILE A 36 4.90 -8.73 -2.25
C ILE A 36 3.56 -8.18 -1.76
N PHE A 37 3.27 -6.94 -2.14
CA PHE A 37 1.97 -6.29 -1.92
C PHE A 37 1.30 -6.08 -3.27
N PRO A 38 0.00 -6.42 -3.41
CA PRO A 38 -0.73 -6.18 -4.64
C PRO A 38 -0.81 -4.68 -4.94
N GLU A 39 -0.74 -4.37 -6.23
CA GLU A 39 -0.86 -3.01 -6.74
C GLU A 39 -2.21 -2.85 -7.42
N LYS A 40 -2.94 -1.80 -7.05
CA LYS A 40 -4.17 -1.41 -7.75
C LYS A 40 -3.94 -0.13 -8.51
N GLU A 41 -4.44 -0.09 -9.73
CA GLU A 41 -4.44 1.13 -10.52
C GLU A 41 -5.58 2.02 -10.03
N ILE A 42 -5.25 3.14 -9.38
CA ILE A 42 -6.24 4.14 -9.01
C ILE A 42 -6.32 5.17 -10.13
N ASP A 43 -7.51 5.32 -10.70
CA ASP A 43 -7.82 6.39 -11.63
C ASP A 43 -8.00 7.69 -10.85
N LEU A 44 -6.99 8.58 -10.93
CA LEU A 44 -6.95 9.85 -10.21
C LEU A 44 -8.12 10.79 -10.57
N LYS A 45 -8.90 10.53 -11.63
CA LYS A 45 -10.08 11.35 -11.97
C LYS A 45 -11.17 11.33 -10.90
N LYS A 46 -11.19 10.35 -9.99
CA LYS A 46 -12.16 10.30 -8.87
C LYS A 46 -11.66 10.87 -7.54
N ALA A 47 -10.35 11.02 -7.36
CA ALA A 47 -9.78 11.44 -6.06
C ALA A 47 -9.80 12.96 -5.84
N ASN A 48 -9.79 13.77 -6.92
CA ASN A 48 -9.74 15.23 -6.81
C ASN A 48 -11.11 15.93 -6.66
N LYS A 49 -12.20 15.19 -6.40
CA LYS A 49 -13.55 15.76 -6.20
C LYS A 49 -13.90 16.12 -4.76
N LYS A 50 -12.92 16.14 -3.84
CA LYS A 50 -13.13 16.59 -2.44
C LYS A 50 -12.08 17.63 -2.01
N LYS A 51 -12.01 18.73 -2.73
CA LYS A 51 -11.72 20.05 -2.14
C LYS A 51 -12.76 21.01 -2.71
N LYS A 52 -13.93 21.05 -2.08
CA LYS A 52 -14.91 22.12 -2.21
C LYS A 52 -14.81 22.95 -0.94
#